data_AF-A0A3N5HJB1-F1
#
_entry.id   AF-A0A3N5HJB1-F1
#
_cell.length_a   1.000
_cell.length_b   1.000
_cell.length_c   1.000
_cell.angle_alpha   90.00
_cell.angle_beta   90.00
_cell.angle_gamma   90.00
#
_symmetry.space_group_name_H-M   'P 1'
#
loop_
_entity.id
_entity.type
_entity.pdbx_description
1 polymer ?
#
loop_
_entity_poly.entity_id
_entity_poly.type
_entity_poly.pdbx_seq_one_letter_code
_entity_poly.pdbx_strand_id
1 'polypeptide(L)'
;MGPSRKYVNLIHVDDLAAICLLALDKGKAGHTYNVSDGTPRTWKEICVTAQQRWGVTTSEAKEDRSSGKRISNAKLQSELGDVLRHPDLFEALALIESGNRVDAQDGQNGFQQGPRR
;
A
#
# COMPACT_ATOMS: atom_id res chain seq x y z
N MET A 1 1.33 8.32 14.28
CA MET A 1 -0.01 7.83 14.66
C MET A 1 0.19 6.68 15.63
N GLY A 2 -0.55 6.64 16.73
CA GLY A 2 -0.49 5.52 17.68
C GLY A 2 -1.47 4.40 17.32
N PRO A 3 -1.30 3.19 17.91
CA PRO A 3 -2.21 2.07 17.69
C PRO A 3 -3.63 2.42 18.15
N SER A 4 -4.63 2.28 17.27
CA SER A 4 -6.03 2.56 17.61
C SER A 4 -7.00 1.65 16.84
N ARG A 5 -8.26 1.60 17.28
CA ARG A 5 -9.33 0.81 16.62
C ARG A 5 -9.89 1.49 15.37
N LYS A 6 -9.34 2.63 14.96
CA LYS A 6 -9.79 3.36 13.78
C LYS A 6 -9.46 2.58 12.52
N TYR A 7 -10.47 2.43 11.66
CA TYR A 7 -10.29 1.89 10.32
C TYR A 7 -9.46 2.83 9.44
N VAL A 8 -8.60 2.23 8.64
CA VAL A 8 -7.86 2.82 7.53
C VAL A 8 -8.16 1.98 6.28
N ASN A 9 -8.27 2.64 5.15
CA ASN A 9 -8.48 2.01 3.84
C ASN A 9 -7.25 2.36 3.01
N LEU A 10 -6.66 1.37 2.36
CA LEU A 10 -5.39 1.51 1.65
C LEU A 10 -5.59 1.08 0.20
N ILE A 11 -4.66 1.48 -0.65
CA ILE A 11 -4.58 1.05 -2.05
C ILE A 11 -3.11 1.09 -2.46
N HIS A 12 -2.66 0.11 -3.23
CA HIS A 12 -1.34 0.15 -3.83
C HIS A 12 -1.25 1.25 -4.89
N VAL A 13 -0.09 1.92 -5.01
CA VAL A 13 0.05 3.07 -5.92
C VAL A 13 -0.17 2.69 -7.39
N ASP A 14 0.32 1.52 -7.81
CA ASP A 14 0.15 1.05 -9.19
C ASP A 14 -1.30 0.70 -9.52
N ASP A 15 -2.03 0.16 -8.55
CA ASP A 15 -3.47 -0.12 -8.71
C ASP A 15 -4.26 1.18 -8.81
N LEU A 16 -3.93 2.18 -7.98
CA LEU A 16 -4.55 3.50 -8.07
C LEU A 16 -4.29 4.16 -9.44
N ALA A 17 -3.06 4.10 -9.94
CA ALA A 17 -2.72 4.64 -11.25
C ALA A 17 -3.49 3.94 -12.37
N ALA A 18 -3.55 2.61 -12.36
CA ALA A 18 -4.31 1.82 -13.32
C ALA A 18 -5.82 2.16 -13.27
N ILE A 19 -6.37 2.32 -12.07
CA ILE A 19 -7.77 2.73 -11.85
C ILE A 19 -8.03 4.13 -12.42
N CYS A 20 -7.13 5.08 -12.22
CA CYS A 20 -7.28 6.42 -12.79
C CYS A 20 -7.36 6.38 -14.32
N LEU A 21 -6.50 5.58 -14.97
CA LEU A 21 -6.52 5.40 -16.42
C LEU A 21 -7.84 4.72 -16.87
N LEU A 22 -8.30 3.71 -16.15
CA LEU A 22 -9.57 3.05 -16.45
C LEU A 22 -10.78 3.96 -16.24
N ALA A 23 -10.75 4.84 -15.24
CA ALA A 23 -11.81 5.82 -15.02
C ALA A 23 -11.84 6.89 -16.13
N LEU A 24 -10.69 7.25 -16.72
CA LEU A 24 -10.64 8.13 -17.88
C LEU A 24 -11.16 7.45 -19.16
N ASP A 25 -10.85 6.16 -19.34
CA ASP A 25 -11.23 5.40 -20.53
C ASP A 25 -12.70 4.95 -20.52
N LYS A 26 -13.17 4.42 -19.37
CA LYS A 26 -14.46 3.73 -19.23
C LYS A 26 -15.39 4.36 -18.22
N GLY A 27 -14.91 5.32 -17.44
CA GLY A 27 -15.72 5.99 -16.43
C GLY A 27 -16.83 6.81 -17.06
N LYS A 28 -17.95 6.90 -16.34
CA LYS A 28 -19.10 7.68 -16.78
C LYS A 28 -18.98 9.13 -16.32
N ALA A 29 -19.29 10.08 -17.18
CA ALA A 29 -19.29 11.51 -16.83
C ALA A 29 -20.13 11.77 -15.57
N GLY A 30 -19.61 12.61 -14.67
CA GLY A 30 -20.25 12.96 -13.41
C GLY A 30 -20.23 11.86 -12.33
N HIS A 31 -19.63 10.69 -12.58
CA HIS A 31 -19.53 9.63 -11.57
C HIS A 31 -18.26 9.76 -10.74
N THR A 32 -18.41 9.50 -9.44
CA THR A 32 -17.29 9.33 -8.50
C THR A 32 -17.15 7.86 -8.11
N TYR A 33 -15.90 7.41 -7.96
CA TYR A 33 -15.55 6.06 -7.52
C TYR A 33 -14.69 6.14 -6.26
N ASN A 34 -15.06 5.34 -5.26
CA ASN A 34 -14.22 5.16 -4.07
C ASN A 34 -13.19 4.07 -4.37
N VAL A 35 -11.93 4.33 -4.02
CA VAL A 35 -10.81 3.43 -4.29
C VAL A 35 -10.25 2.89 -2.97
N SER A 36 -10.14 1.56 -2.87
CA SER A 36 -9.44 0.82 -1.82
C SER A 36 -9.12 -0.59 -2.32
N ASP A 37 -8.23 -1.28 -1.61
CA ASP A 37 -7.90 -2.70 -1.78
C ASP A 37 -9.06 -3.64 -1.37
N GLY A 38 -10.19 -3.10 -0.89
CA GLY A 38 -11.34 -3.87 -0.43
C GLY A 38 -11.23 -4.46 0.98
N THR A 39 -10.08 -4.31 1.65
CA THR A 39 -9.83 -4.86 2.99
C THR A 39 -9.56 -3.75 4.01
N PRO A 40 -10.60 -3.19 4.65
CA PRO A 40 -10.40 -2.21 5.73
C PRO A 40 -9.57 -2.81 6.87
N ARG A 41 -8.48 -2.13 7.23
CA ARG A 41 -7.60 -2.50 8.36
C ARG A 41 -7.75 -1.50 9.48
N THR A 42 -7.21 -1.77 10.66
CA THR A 42 -7.13 -0.80 11.76
C THR A 42 -5.72 -0.25 11.94
N TRP A 43 -5.59 0.97 12.48
CA TRP A 43 -4.28 1.49 12.86
C TRP A 43 -3.54 0.59 13.86
N LYS A 44 -4.27 -0.14 14.73
CA LYS A 44 -3.70 -1.14 15.62
C LYS A 44 -2.98 -2.24 14.84
N GLU A 45 -3.62 -2.81 13.83
CA GLU A 45 -3.02 -3.85 12.97
C GLU A 45 -1.78 -3.31 12.27
N ILE A 46 -1.86 -2.13 11.65
CA ILE A 46 -0.73 -1.50 10.96
C ILE A 46 0.45 -1.26 11.92
N CYS A 47 0.18 -0.71 13.11
CA CYS A 47 1.22 -0.43 14.11
C CYS A 47 1.88 -1.71 14.63
N VAL A 48 1.09 -2.75 14.93
CA VAL A 48 1.61 -4.04 15.40
C VAL A 48 2.48 -4.68 14.32
N THR A 49 2.01 -4.72 13.07
CA THR A 49 2.82 -5.27 11.97
C THR A 49 4.10 -4.47 11.76
N ALA A 50 4.04 -3.14 11.83
CA ALA A 50 5.21 -2.30 11.65
C ALA A 50 6.26 -2.48 12.75
N GLN A 51 5.81 -2.60 13.99
CA GLN A 51 6.69 -2.91 15.12
C GLN A 51 7.32 -4.29 14.98
N GLN A 52 6.55 -5.31 14.57
CA GLN A 52 7.02 -6.68 14.43
C GLN A 52 7.98 -6.87 13.25
N ARG A 53 7.71 -6.25 12.10
CA ARG A 53 8.52 -6.44 10.87
C ARG A 53 9.73 -5.51 10.81
N TRP A 54 9.60 -4.27 11.26
CA TRP A 54 10.63 -3.24 11.06
C TRP A 54 11.11 -2.58 12.36
N GLY A 55 10.65 -3.04 13.53
CA GLY A 55 11.06 -2.48 14.81
C GLY A 55 10.60 -1.03 15.03
N VAL A 56 9.60 -0.56 14.29
CA VAL A 56 9.11 0.82 14.38
C VAL A 56 8.51 1.06 15.76
N THR A 57 9.04 2.05 16.48
CA THR A 57 8.46 2.50 17.74
C THR A 57 7.21 3.32 17.44
N THR A 58 6.08 2.93 18.01
CA THR A 58 4.81 3.64 17.86
C THR A 58 4.57 4.52 19.09
N SER A 59 4.17 5.77 18.86
CA SER A 59 3.71 6.66 19.94
C SER A 59 2.47 6.06 20.59
N GLU A 60 2.31 6.28 21.90
CA GLU A 60 1.04 6.00 22.57
C GLU A 60 -0.10 6.74 21.86
N ALA A 61 -1.22 6.04 21.68
CA ALA A 61 -2.41 6.62 21.08
C ALA A 61 -3.22 7.35 22.15
N LYS A 62 -3.63 8.58 21.85
CA LYS A 62 -4.68 9.25 22.61
C LYS A 62 -5.97 8.44 22.46
N GLU A 63 -6.68 8.18 23.56
CA GLU A 63 -7.96 7.49 23.50
C GLU A 63 -8.94 8.28 22.64
N ASP A 64 -9.21 7.77 21.44
CA ASP A 64 -10.24 8.28 20.54
C ASP A 64 -11.25 7.16 20.31
N ARG A 65 -12.50 7.42 20.69
CA ARG A 65 -13.60 6.44 20.62
C ARG A 65 -14.18 6.30 19.22
N SER A 66 -13.78 7.14 18.26
CA SER A 66 -14.26 7.03 16.89
C SER A 66 -13.64 5.81 16.18
N SER A 67 -14.46 5.06 15.45
CA SER A 67 -14.04 3.86 14.74
C SER A 67 -13.47 4.14 13.34
N GLY A 68 -13.48 5.38 12.86
CA GLY A 68 -13.16 5.70 11.47
C GLY A 68 -14.24 5.22 10.48
N LYS A 69 -13.94 5.27 9.18
CA LYS A 69 -14.86 4.86 8.12
C LYS A 69 -14.31 3.65 7.36
N ARG A 70 -15.20 2.74 6.98
CA ARG A 70 -14.93 1.65 6.03
C ARG A 70 -15.46 2.08 4.66
N ILE A 71 -14.60 2.07 3.66
CA ILE A 71 -14.93 2.54 2.32
C ILE A 71 -15.17 1.33 1.43
N SER A 72 -16.36 1.24 0.87
CA SER A 72 -16.69 0.23 -0.14
C SER A 72 -16.19 0.67 -1.52
N ASN A 73 -15.54 -0.25 -2.23
CA ASN A 73 -15.11 -0.11 -3.63
C ASN A 73 -16.06 -0.86 -4.59
N ALA A 74 -17.23 -1.32 -4.13
CA ALA A 74 -18.13 -2.15 -4.93
C ALA A 74 -18.59 -1.49 -6.25
N LYS A 75 -18.84 -0.17 -6.24
CA LYS A 75 -19.21 0.58 -7.46
C LYS A 75 -18.08 0.55 -8.50
N LEU A 76 -16.84 0.72 -8.04
CA LEU A 76 -15.66 0.65 -8.91
C LEU A 76 -15.55 -0.75 -9.52
N GLN A 77 -15.66 -1.80 -8.69
CA GLN A 77 -15.59 -3.18 -9.17
C GLN A 77 -16.72 -3.51 -10.16
N SER A 78 -17.95 -3.05 -9.91
CA SER A 78 -19.08 -3.33 -10.79
C SER A 78 -19.03 -2.61 -12.12
N GLU A 79 -18.48 -1.39 -12.17
CA GLU A 79 -18.50 -0.55 -13.38
C GLU A 79 -17.19 -0.58 -14.17
N LEU A 80 -16.05 -0.73 -13.48
CA LEU A 80 -14.72 -0.69 -14.11
C LEU A 80 -14.02 -2.07 -14.13
N GLY A 81 -14.57 -3.06 -13.41
CA GLY A 81 -14.05 -4.43 -13.34
C GLY A 81 -13.12 -4.68 -12.15
N ASP A 82 -12.60 -5.91 -12.06
CA ASP A 82 -11.56 -6.26 -11.09
C ASP A 82 -10.18 -5.86 -11.63
N VAL A 83 -9.52 -4.99 -10.88
CA VAL A 83 -8.38 -4.18 -11.35
C VAL A 83 -7.21 -4.22 -10.37
N LEU A 84 -7.38 -4.88 -9.23
CA LEU A 84 -6.38 -4.91 -8.17
C LEU A 84 -5.33 -5.98 -8.47
N ARG A 85 -4.13 -5.55 -8.84
CA ARG A 85 -2.96 -6.43 -8.94
C ARG A 85 -2.37 -6.73 -7.57
N HIS A 86 -2.62 -5.87 -6.58
CA HIS A 86 -2.11 -5.98 -5.23
C HIS A 86 -3.28 -5.96 -4.20
N PRO A 87 -4.09 -7.02 -4.14
CA PRO A 87 -5.27 -7.07 -3.27
C PRO A 87 -4.95 -7.21 -1.78
N ASP A 88 -3.75 -7.68 -1.42
CA ASP A 88 -3.29 -7.75 -0.02
C ASP A 88 -2.09 -6.83 0.23
N LEU A 89 -2.27 -5.91 1.19
CA LEU A 89 -1.26 -4.98 1.65
C LEU A 89 0.06 -5.66 2.04
N PHE A 90 0.00 -6.75 2.79
CA PHE A 90 1.18 -7.34 3.41
C PHE A 90 1.98 -8.19 2.42
N GLU A 91 1.32 -8.82 1.46
CA GLU A 91 1.96 -9.44 0.30
C GLU A 91 2.62 -8.38 -0.58
N ALA A 92 1.93 -7.27 -0.89
CA ALA A 92 2.48 -6.18 -1.67
C ALA A 92 3.73 -5.55 -1.01
N LEU A 93 3.69 -5.33 0.30
CA LEU A 93 4.85 -4.86 1.06
C LEU A 93 6.03 -5.84 1.00
N ALA A 94 5.77 -7.15 1.08
CA ALA A 94 6.83 -8.15 0.96
C ALA A 94 7.48 -8.16 -0.43
N LEU A 95 6.71 -7.91 -1.49
CA LEU A 95 7.23 -7.76 -2.86
C LEU A 95 8.08 -6.49 -3.02
N ILE A 96 7.67 -5.36 -2.43
CA ILE A 96 8.46 -4.11 -2.45
C ILE A 96 9.79 -4.32 -1.71
N GLU A 97 9.77 -4.98 -0.56
CA GLU A 97 10.97 -5.28 0.21
C GLU A 97 11.93 -6.21 -0.53
N SER A 98 11.41 -7.21 -1.24
CA SER A 98 12.25 -8.14 -2.00
C SER A 98 12.86 -7.45 -3.22
N GLY A 99 12.12 -6.58 -3.92
CA GLY A 99 12.63 -5.77 -5.03
C GLY A 99 13.77 -4.85 -4.61
N ASN A 100 13.62 -4.13 -3.49
CA ASN A 100 14.67 -3.24 -2.96
C ASN A 100 15.98 -3.96 -2.57
N ARG A 101 15.94 -5.27 -2.28
CA ARG A 101 17.15 -6.03 -1.94
C ARG A 101 17.98 -6.41 -3.17
N VAL A 102 17.36 -6.54 -4.34
CA VAL A 102 18.05 -6.91 -5.59
C VAL A 102 18.88 -5.72 -6.08
N ASP A 103 18.32 -4.51 -6.07
CA ASP A 103 19.03 -3.29 -6.47
C ASP A 103 20.22 -2.94 -5.56
N ALA A 104 20.20 -3.40 -4.30
CA ALA A 104 21.30 -3.17 -3.35
C ALA A 104 22.52 -4.09 -3.58
N GLN A 105 22.36 -5.22 -4.29
CA GLN A 105 23.45 -6.19 -4.52
C GLN A 105 24.23 -5.94 -5.82
N ASP A 106 23.63 -5.29 -6.81
CA ASP A 106 24.29 -4.98 -8.10
C ASP A 106 25.30 -3.82 -8.02
N GLY A 107 25.33 -3.07 -6.92
CA GLY A 107 26.25 -1.94 -6.71
C GLY A 107 27.68 -2.30 -6.24
N GLN A 108 28.00 -3.58 -5.99
CA GLN A 108 29.29 -3.97 -5.39
C GLN A 108 30.30 -4.65 -6.34
N ASN A 109 29.96 -4.94 -7.60
CA ASN A 109 30.83 -5.70 -8.53
C ASN A 109 31.53 -4.83 -9.58
N GLY A 110 32.09 -3.68 -9.19
CA GLY A 110 32.50 -2.65 -10.16
C GLY A 110 33.84 -1.95 -9.94
N PHE A 111 34.86 -2.53 -9.29
CA PHE A 111 36.21 -1.94 -9.32
C PHE A 111 37.32 -2.99 -9.32
N GLN A 112 37.67 -3.50 -10.51
CA GLN A 112 38.92 -4.21 -10.73
C GLN A 112 39.99 -3.18 -11.15
N GLN A 113 40.90 -2.87 -10.22
CA GLN A 113 41.98 -1.90 -10.41
C GLN A 113 42.92 -2.33 -11.55
N GLY A 114 43.13 -1.44 -12.53
CA GLY A 114 44.13 -1.61 -13.58
C GLY A 114 45.57 -1.55 -13.03
N PRO A 115 46.55 -2.07 -13.78
CA PRO A 115 47.88 -2.35 -13.24
C PRO A 115 48.67 -1.05 -13.02
N ARG A 116 49.24 -0.90 -11.82
CA ARG A 116 50.18 0.18 -11.50
C ARG A 116 51.49 -0.05 -12.26
N ARG A 117 51.90 0.97 -13.02
CA ARG A 117 53.22 1.07 -13.65
C ARG A 117 54.32 1.22 -12.60
#